data_AF-A0A932VET0-F1
#
_entry.id   AF-A0A932VET0-F1
#
_cell.length_a   1.000
_cell.length_b   1.000
_cell.length_c   1.000
_cell.angle_alpha   90.00
_cell.angle_beta   90.00
_cell.angle_gamma   90.00
#
_symmetry.space_group_name_H-M   'P 1'
#
loop_
_entity.id
_entity.type
_entity.pdbx_description
1 polymer ?
#
loop_
_entity_poly.entity_id
_entity_poly.type
_entity_poly.pdbx_seq_one_letter_code
_entity_poly.pdbx_strand_id
1 'polypeptide(L)'
;MKKPDRTRELLLDSAKRLFAQKGYDGTSVKELAADAGVNISLVSYHFKGKEGLYRTCLQQYGKQRLQASMRILTAPATKEELRLRLGLFVDEMISCHIEEPELSTIVHRECEQELPIIPDIFRETFLRMFETLIGFLKAAQRKKLFSKKIDAHLAAVFLFGSILHMFKTDAIGRKYFGLTIHEAKYRRRVRENIMKVFLDGVLA
;
A
#
# COMPACT_ATOMS: atom_id res chain seq x y z
N MET A 1 27.61 -5.47 14.38
CA MET A 1 26.35 -4.77 14.03
C MET A 1 26.58 -3.27 14.13
N LYS A 2 26.39 -2.49 13.05
CA LYS A 2 26.41 -1.02 13.11
C LYS A 2 25.22 -0.55 13.94
N LYS A 3 25.43 0.30 14.95
CA LYS A 3 24.32 0.95 15.68
C LYS A 3 23.43 1.68 14.64
N PRO A 4 22.09 1.55 14.73
CA PRO A 4 21.22 2.36 13.89
C PRO A 4 21.55 3.84 14.09
N ASP A 5 21.62 4.58 13.00
CA ASP A 5 21.81 6.01 13.04
C ASP A 5 20.52 6.66 13.55
N ARG A 6 20.48 6.92 14.87
CA ARG A 6 19.29 7.42 15.57
C ARG A 6 18.73 8.68 14.93
N THR A 7 19.58 9.56 14.43
CA THR A 7 19.19 10.79 13.72
C THR A 7 18.43 10.45 12.44
N ARG A 8 18.94 9.47 11.67
CA ARG A 8 18.30 9.02 10.44
C ARG A 8 16.90 8.47 10.70
N GLU A 9 16.70 7.72 11.78
CA GLU A 9 15.38 7.20 12.17
C GLU A 9 14.42 8.31 12.58
N LEU A 10 14.86 9.24 13.44
CA LEU A 10 14.05 10.38 13.86
C LEU A 10 13.56 11.22 12.68
N LEU A 11 14.43 11.44 11.69
CA LEU A 11 14.08 12.14 10.46
C LEU A 11 13.08 11.36 9.59
N LEU A 12 13.19 10.04 9.51
CA LEU A 12 12.22 9.22 8.78
C LEU A 12 10.85 9.25 9.47
N ASP A 13 10.79 9.16 10.79
CA ASP A 13 9.53 9.19 11.54
C ASP A 13 8.84 10.55 11.43
N SER A 14 9.59 11.65 11.53
CA SER A 14 9.12 13.01 11.26
C SER A 14 8.57 13.14 9.83
N ALA A 15 9.32 12.62 8.85
CA ALA A 15 8.93 12.67 7.45
C ALA A 15 7.62 11.94 7.18
N LYS A 16 7.45 10.72 7.69
CA LYS A 16 6.20 9.94 7.54
C LYS A 16 4.99 10.76 7.99
N ARG A 17 5.04 11.31 9.21
CA ARG A 17 3.94 12.11 9.78
C ARG A 17 3.66 13.37 8.97
N LEU A 18 4.68 14.20 8.74
CA LEU A 18 4.48 15.51 8.11
C LEU A 18 4.08 15.39 6.64
N PHE A 19 4.69 14.48 5.88
CA PHE A 19 4.28 14.25 4.49
C PHE A 19 2.87 13.68 4.38
N ALA A 20 2.45 12.78 5.29
CA ALA A 20 1.08 12.29 5.31
C ALA A 20 0.08 13.40 5.63
N GLN A 21 0.40 14.30 6.55
CA GLN A 21 -0.50 15.40 6.95
C GLN A 21 -0.56 16.53 5.90
N LYS A 22 0.60 17.01 5.44
CA LYS A 22 0.71 18.25 4.64
C LYS A 22 1.03 18.01 3.16
N GLY A 23 1.38 16.77 2.79
CA GLY A 23 1.93 16.47 1.47
C GLY A 23 3.38 16.91 1.34
N TYR A 24 3.99 16.61 0.19
CA TYR A 24 5.38 16.97 -0.07
C TYR A 24 5.59 18.48 -0.17
N ASP A 25 4.78 19.18 -0.96
CA ASP A 25 4.92 20.62 -1.17
C ASP A 25 4.61 21.44 0.09
N GLY A 26 3.62 20.99 0.87
CA GLY A 26 3.25 21.61 2.15
C GLY A 26 4.22 21.35 3.30
N THR A 27 5.32 20.62 3.08
CA THR A 27 6.32 20.29 4.11
C THR A 27 7.68 20.89 3.77
N SER A 28 8.28 21.62 4.71
CA SER A 28 9.63 22.19 4.57
C SER A 28 10.71 21.37 5.30
N VAL A 29 11.97 21.48 4.84
CA VAL A 29 13.13 20.86 5.51
C VAL A 29 13.32 21.37 6.94
N LYS A 30 12.98 22.64 7.19
CA LYS A 30 13.05 23.26 8.52
C LYS A 30 12.05 22.62 9.48
N GLU A 31 10.81 22.41 9.04
CA GLU A 31 9.80 21.73 9.85
C GLU A 31 10.18 20.28 10.13
N LEU A 32 10.68 19.55 9.13
CA LEU A 32 11.13 18.16 9.28
C LEU A 32 12.21 18.03 10.37
N ALA A 33 13.23 18.90 10.31
CA ALA A 33 14.33 18.90 11.28
C ALA A 33 13.86 19.32 12.69
N ALA A 34 12.99 20.34 12.77
CA ALA A 34 12.44 20.80 14.03
C ALA A 34 11.58 19.72 14.72
N ASP A 35 10.69 19.06 13.98
CA ASP A 35 9.85 17.96 14.49
C ASP A 35 10.68 16.74 14.93
N ALA A 36 11.77 16.45 14.22
CA ALA A 36 12.71 15.39 14.60
C ALA A 36 13.63 15.78 15.77
N GLY A 37 13.68 17.05 16.17
CA GLY A 37 14.58 17.55 17.21
C GLY A 37 16.06 17.52 16.82
N VAL A 38 16.38 17.70 15.53
CA VAL A 38 17.74 17.60 14.99
C VAL A 38 18.16 18.86 14.23
N ASN A 39 19.46 19.02 13.98
CA ASN A 39 19.97 20.12 13.14
C ASN A 39 19.50 19.96 11.68
N ILE A 40 19.03 21.06 11.08
CA ILE A 40 18.56 21.12 9.69
C ILE A 40 19.57 20.59 8.66
N SER A 41 20.88 20.76 8.90
CA SER A 41 21.94 20.27 8.02
C SER A 41 21.95 18.74 7.88
N LEU A 42 21.42 18.03 8.88
CA LEU A 42 21.41 16.56 8.91
C LEU A 42 20.44 15.98 7.87
N VAL A 43 19.41 16.71 7.45
CA VAL A 43 18.53 16.30 6.36
C VAL A 43 19.31 16.19 5.04
N SER A 44 20.10 17.22 4.73
CA SER A 44 20.97 17.22 3.54
C SER A 44 22.08 16.18 3.65
N TYR A 45 22.67 16.02 4.84
CA TYR A 45 23.72 15.04 5.07
C TYR A 45 23.25 13.60 4.83
N HIS A 46 22.16 13.18 5.50
CA HIS A 46 21.68 11.79 5.44
C HIS A 46 20.88 11.48 4.17
N PHE A 47 20.12 12.45 3.66
CA PHE A 47 19.11 12.18 2.63
C PHE A 47 19.26 13.04 1.38
N LYS A 48 20.27 13.90 1.28
CA LYS A 48 20.43 14.83 0.15
C LYS A 48 19.23 15.76 -0.04
N GLY A 49 18.53 16.09 1.06
CA GLY A 49 17.41 17.04 1.09
C GLY A 49 16.03 16.39 1.20
N LYS A 50 14.98 17.19 1.02
CA LYS A 50 13.57 16.80 1.18
C LYS A 50 13.18 15.66 0.24
N GLU A 51 13.56 15.76 -1.03
CA GLU A 51 13.24 14.75 -2.04
C GLU A 51 13.87 13.40 -1.70
N GLY A 52 15.15 13.36 -1.35
CA GLY A 52 15.79 12.09 -1.01
C GLY A 52 15.25 11.48 0.29
N LEU A 53 14.76 12.29 1.24
CA LEU A 53 14.06 11.81 2.43
C LEU A 53 12.70 11.20 2.04
N TYR A 54 11.91 11.90 1.23
CA TYR A 54 10.63 11.41 0.69
C TYR A 54 10.79 10.09 -0.09
N ARG A 55 11.77 10.07 -1.01
CA ARG A 55 12.23 8.91 -1.76
C ARG A 55 12.57 7.74 -0.86
N THR A 56 13.33 7.97 0.21
CA THR A 56 13.72 6.90 1.14
C THR A 56 12.51 6.27 1.83
N CYS A 57 11.57 7.11 2.33
CA CYS A 57 10.34 6.64 2.96
C CYS A 57 9.53 5.72 2.03
N LEU A 58 9.24 6.20 0.81
CA LEU A 58 8.39 5.47 -0.12
C LEU A 58 9.09 4.27 -0.77
N GLN A 59 10.40 4.35 -1.03
CA GLN A 59 11.15 3.24 -1.62
C GLN A 59 11.23 2.04 -0.67
N GLN A 60 11.50 2.28 0.62
CA GLN A 60 11.56 1.21 1.61
C GLN A 60 10.19 0.54 1.75
N TYR A 61 9.13 1.34 1.88
CA TYR A 61 7.76 0.85 1.95
C TYR A 61 7.39 0.04 0.70
N GLY A 62 7.52 0.64 -0.48
CA GLY A 62 7.18 0.00 -1.75
C GLY A 62 7.94 -1.31 -1.99
N LYS A 63 9.24 -1.37 -1.67
CA LYS A 63 10.04 -2.60 -1.80
C LYS A 63 9.52 -3.72 -0.89
N GLN A 64 9.21 -3.42 0.37
CA GLN A 64 8.67 -4.42 1.31
C GLN A 64 7.34 -4.97 0.81
N ARG A 65 6.44 -4.08 0.34
CA ARG A 65 5.12 -4.48 -0.17
C ARG A 65 5.19 -5.28 -1.47
N LEU A 66 6.10 -4.90 -2.38
CA LEU A 66 6.36 -5.66 -3.61
C LEU A 66 6.87 -7.07 -3.30
N GLN A 67 7.84 -7.19 -2.39
CA GLN A 67 8.40 -8.49 -1.98
C GLN A 67 7.36 -9.40 -1.36
N ALA A 68 6.51 -8.88 -0.46
CA ALA A 68 5.41 -9.63 0.12
C ALA A 68 4.43 -10.11 -0.96
N SER A 69 4.06 -9.23 -1.89
CA SER A 69 3.14 -9.55 -2.99
C SER A 69 3.70 -10.63 -3.91
N MET A 70 4.98 -10.55 -4.29
CA MET A 70 5.65 -11.57 -5.11
C MET A 70 5.70 -12.94 -4.41
N ARG A 71 5.87 -12.97 -3.09
CA ARG A 71 5.83 -14.21 -2.30
C ARG A 71 4.43 -14.83 -2.24
N ILE A 72 3.39 -13.99 -2.07
CA ILE A 72 2.01 -14.44 -1.92
C ILE A 72 1.43 -14.90 -3.27
N LEU A 73 1.61 -14.07 -4.31
CA LEU A 73 0.96 -14.21 -5.62
C LEU A 73 1.75 -15.10 -6.59
N THR A 74 2.21 -16.26 -6.13
CA THR A 74 2.76 -17.26 -7.05
C THR A 74 1.65 -18.04 -7.76
N ALA A 75 1.92 -18.55 -8.97
CA ALA A 75 0.90 -19.15 -9.83
C ALA A 75 0.15 -20.29 -9.13
N PRO A 76 -1.20 -20.23 -9.00
CA PRO A 76 -1.96 -21.23 -8.28
C PRO A 76 -2.08 -22.52 -9.08
N ALA A 77 -2.14 -23.67 -8.42
CA ALA A 77 -2.40 -24.98 -9.04
C ALA A 77 -3.90 -25.36 -8.97
N THR A 78 -4.60 -24.94 -7.92
CA THR A 78 -6.02 -25.25 -7.69
C THR A 78 -6.84 -24.00 -7.42
N LYS A 79 -8.18 -24.14 -7.37
CA LYS A 79 -9.08 -23.02 -7.02
C LYS A 79 -8.92 -22.62 -5.55
N GLU A 80 -8.63 -23.59 -4.69
CA GLU A 80 -8.37 -23.40 -3.26
C GLU A 80 -7.10 -22.57 -3.06
N GLU A 81 -6.03 -22.87 -3.81
CA GLU A 81 -4.81 -22.05 -3.79
C GLU A 81 -5.04 -20.64 -4.33
N LEU A 82 -5.82 -20.50 -5.41
CA LEU A 82 -6.21 -19.19 -5.95
C LEU A 82 -6.91 -18.36 -4.87
N ARG A 83 -7.92 -18.93 -4.22
CA ARG A 83 -8.68 -18.28 -3.14
C ARG A 83 -7.81 -17.94 -1.94
N LEU A 84 -6.96 -18.86 -1.50
CA LEU A 84 -6.04 -18.66 -0.39
C LEU A 84 -5.08 -17.49 -0.66
N ARG A 85 -4.43 -17.48 -1.83
CA ARG A 85 -3.41 -16.47 -2.17
C ARG A 85 -4.03 -15.09 -2.36
N LEU A 86 -5.21 -14.98 -2.97
CA LEU A 86 -5.94 -13.71 -3.02
C LEU A 86 -6.36 -13.25 -1.62
N GLY A 87 -6.84 -14.15 -0.77
CA GLY A 87 -7.16 -13.83 0.62
C GLY A 87 -5.94 -13.30 1.39
N LEU A 88 -4.80 -13.97 1.29
CA LEU A 88 -3.53 -13.53 1.88
C LEU A 88 -3.06 -12.19 1.32
N PHE A 89 -3.27 -11.94 0.04
CA PHE A 89 -2.93 -10.65 -0.58
C PHE A 89 -3.80 -9.51 -0.04
N VAL A 90 -5.11 -9.74 0.10
CA VAL A 90 -6.03 -8.78 0.73
C VAL A 90 -5.64 -8.54 2.19
N ASP A 91 -5.33 -9.59 2.94
CA ASP A 91 -4.88 -9.50 4.33
C ASP A 91 -3.58 -8.69 4.45
N GLU A 92 -2.61 -8.93 3.55
CA GLU A 92 -1.37 -8.14 3.47
C GLU A 92 -1.72 -6.68 3.23
N MET A 93 -2.49 -6.33 2.18
CA MET A 93 -2.83 -4.93 1.88
C MET A 93 -3.49 -4.21 3.06
N ILE A 94 -4.41 -4.87 3.77
CA ILE A 94 -5.06 -4.32 4.98
C ILE A 94 -4.05 -4.13 6.11
N SER A 95 -3.20 -5.13 6.37
CA SER A 95 -2.20 -5.07 7.44
C SER A 95 -1.20 -3.94 7.20
N CYS A 96 -0.77 -3.76 5.95
CA CYS A 96 0.14 -2.70 5.53
C CYS A 96 -0.40 -1.29 5.80
N HIS A 97 -1.71 -1.11 5.62
CA HIS A 97 -2.38 0.16 5.90
C HIS A 97 -2.48 0.44 7.40
N ILE A 98 -2.66 -0.60 8.21
CA ILE A 98 -2.79 -0.48 9.67
C ILE A 98 -1.44 -0.25 10.34
N GLU A 99 -0.40 -0.93 9.88
CA GLU A 99 0.95 -0.84 10.45
C GLU A 99 1.66 0.47 10.08
N GLU A 100 1.44 0.98 8.87
CA GLU A 100 2.10 2.18 8.33
C GLU A 100 1.07 3.12 7.66
N PRO A 101 0.10 3.66 8.42
CA PRO A 101 -1.02 4.43 7.86
C PRO A 101 -0.57 5.72 7.17
N GLU A 102 0.49 6.37 7.66
CA GLU A 102 1.06 7.56 7.06
C GLU A 102 1.59 7.29 5.65
N LEU A 103 2.41 6.24 5.49
CA LEU A 103 3.00 5.89 4.20
C LEU A 103 1.93 5.40 3.21
N SER A 104 0.98 4.60 3.69
CA SER A 104 -0.17 4.19 2.88
C SER A 104 -0.98 5.40 2.39
N THR A 105 -1.23 6.38 3.26
CA THR A 105 -1.93 7.63 2.90
C THR A 105 -1.17 8.41 1.82
N ILE A 106 0.14 8.54 1.97
CA ILE A 106 0.99 9.23 0.98
C ILE A 106 0.88 8.51 -0.38
N VAL A 107 1.07 7.19 -0.41
CA VAL A 107 1.01 6.41 -1.65
C VAL A 107 -0.36 6.56 -2.33
N HIS A 108 -1.45 6.48 -1.57
CA HIS A 108 -2.79 6.61 -2.13
C HIS A 108 -3.09 7.99 -2.68
N ARG A 109 -2.55 9.05 -2.05
CA ARG A 109 -2.64 10.42 -2.57
C ARG A 109 -1.89 10.57 -3.88
N GLU A 110 -0.66 10.07 -3.94
CA GLU A 110 0.17 10.13 -5.15
C GLU A 110 -0.44 9.32 -6.31
N CYS A 111 -1.11 8.20 -6.03
CA CYS A 111 -1.83 7.43 -7.06
C CYS A 111 -3.02 8.19 -7.68
N GLU A 112 -3.57 9.19 -6.99
CA GLU A 112 -4.64 10.04 -7.51
C GLU A 112 -4.11 11.27 -8.26
N GLN A 113 -2.81 11.55 -8.15
CA GLN A 113 -2.18 12.65 -8.87
C GLN A 113 -1.64 12.16 -10.21
N GLU A 114 -1.76 13.00 -11.24
CA GLU A 114 -1.33 12.67 -12.60
C GLU A 114 0.19 12.49 -12.71
N LEU A 115 0.96 13.18 -11.86
CA LEU A 115 2.42 13.20 -11.88
C LEU A 115 2.97 13.00 -10.45
N PRO A 116 3.25 11.76 -10.02
CA PRO A 116 3.87 11.51 -8.72
C PRO A 116 5.28 12.11 -8.68
N ILE A 117 5.71 12.56 -7.51
CA ILE A 117 6.99 13.28 -7.33
C ILE A 117 8.20 12.40 -7.65
N ILE A 118 8.08 11.11 -7.37
CA ILE A 118 9.13 10.10 -7.57
C ILE A 118 8.62 8.97 -8.48
N PRO A 119 8.40 9.25 -9.78
CA PRO A 119 7.69 8.34 -10.68
C PRO A 119 8.43 7.02 -10.91
N ASP A 120 9.76 7.03 -10.81
CA ASP A 120 10.60 5.84 -10.89
C ASP A 120 10.32 4.86 -9.75
N ILE A 121 10.14 5.36 -8.52
CA ILE A 121 9.80 4.50 -7.37
C ILE A 121 8.42 3.91 -7.52
N PHE A 122 7.45 4.71 -7.98
CA PHE A 122 6.10 4.20 -8.22
C PHE A 122 6.11 3.08 -9.25
N ARG A 123 6.83 3.27 -10.36
CA ARG A 123 7.01 2.26 -11.39
C ARG A 123 7.68 1.00 -10.84
N GLU A 124 8.79 1.14 -10.13
CA GLU A 124 9.61 0.02 -9.68
C GLU A 124 9.03 -0.75 -8.47
N THR A 125 8.02 -0.20 -7.79
CA THR A 125 7.45 -0.80 -6.58
C THR A 125 5.95 -1.02 -6.69
N PHE A 126 5.14 0.04 -6.60
CA PHE A 126 3.68 -0.04 -6.53
C PHE A 126 3.05 -0.53 -7.85
N LEU A 127 3.52 -0.03 -9.01
CA LEU A 127 3.02 -0.52 -10.30
C LEU A 127 3.45 -1.96 -10.56
N ARG A 128 4.69 -2.34 -10.22
CA ARG A 128 5.13 -3.75 -10.29
C ARG A 128 4.34 -4.68 -9.38
N MET A 129 3.86 -4.18 -8.24
CA MET A 129 2.97 -4.94 -7.37
C MET A 129 1.62 -5.19 -8.05
N PHE A 130 1.07 -4.15 -8.68
CA PHE A 130 -0.15 -4.25 -9.46
C PHE A 130 0.00 -5.22 -10.65
N GLU A 131 1.11 -5.14 -11.38
CA GLU A 131 1.47 -6.08 -12.45
C GLU A 131 1.59 -7.52 -11.95
N THR A 132 2.08 -7.72 -10.72
CA THR A 132 2.19 -9.05 -10.09
C THR A 132 0.80 -9.67 -9.91
N LEU A 133 -0.19 -8.89 -9.43
CA LEU A 133 -1.58 -9.36 -9.32
C LEU A 133 -2.19 -9.69 -10.69
N ILE A 134 -1.98 -8.84 -11.69
CA ILE A 134 -2.45 -9.09 -13.06
C ILE A 134 -1.83 -10.38 -13.60
N GLY A 135 -0.52 -10.56 -13.44
CA GLY A 135 0.20 -11.75 -13.87
C GLY A 135 -0.32 -13.02 -13.20
N PHE A 136 -0.61 -12.95 -11.90
CA PHE A 136 -1.21 -14.02 -11.12
C PHE A 136 -2.62 -14.39 -11.64
N LEU A 137 -3.49 -13.40 -11.88
CA LEU A 137 -4.84 -13.64 -12.43
C LEU A 137 -4.77 -14.23 -13.85
N LYS A 138 -3.87 -13.74 -14.71
CA LYS A 138 -3.60 -14.31 -16.04
C LYS A 138 -3.12 -15.76 -15.95
N ALA A 139 -2.27 -16.09 -14.98
CA ALA A 139 -1.82 -17.46 -14.75
C ALA A 139 -2.98 -18.37 -14.33
N ALA A 140 -3.86 -17.90 -13.45
CA ALA A 140 -5.07 -18.62 -13.06
C ALA A 140 -6.02 -18.84 -14.25
N GLN A 141 -6.19 -17.85 -15.14
CA GLN A 141 -6.97 -17.99 -16.37
C GLN A 141 -6.41 -19.03 -17.34
N ARG A 142 -5.07 -19.09 -17.52
CA ARG A 142 -4.43 -20.11 -18.35
C ARG A 142 -4.74 -21.53 -17.84
N LYS A 143 -4.77 -21.70 -16.52
CA LYS A 143 -5.11 -22.96 -15.85
C LYS A 143 -6.64 -23.19 -15.67
N LYS A 144 -7.49 -22.32 -16.22
CA LYS A 144 -8.96 -22.38 -16.09
C LYS A 144 -9.45 -22.32 -14.63
N LEU A 145 -8.66 -21.73 -13.73
CA LEU A 145 -9.01 -21.52 -12.33
C LEU A 145 -9.77 -20.20 -12.12
N PHE A 146 -9.60 -19.25 -13.04
CA PHE A 146 -10.30 -17.97 -13.08
C PHE A 146 -10.93 -17.76 -14.46
N SER A 147 -12.10 -17.11 -14.52
CA SER A 147 -12.85 -16.92 -15.76
C SER A 147 -12.06 -16.09 -16.78
N LYS A 148 -11.99 -16.55 -18.03
CA LYS A 148 -11.41 -15.78 -19.15
C LYS A 148 -12.34 -14.67 -19.67
N LYS A 149 -13.62 -14.67 -19.25
CA LYS A 149 -14.58 -13.62 -19.62
C LYS A 149 -14.34 -12.32 -18.88
N ILE A 150 -13.62 -12.37 -17.76
CA ILE A 150 -13.27 -11.20 -16.96
C ILE A 150 -11.86 -10.79 -17.35
N ASP A 151 -11.66 -9.55 -17.80
CA ASP A 151 -10.32 -9.04 -18.08
C ASP A 151 -9.48 -9.00 -16.78
N ALA A 152 -8.26 -9.52 -16.82
CA ALA A 152 -7.42 -9.65 -15.64
C ALA A 152 -6.94 -8.30 -15.09
N HIS A 153 -6.75 -7.30 -15.96
CA HIS A 153 -6.41 -5.94 -15.53
C HIS A 153 -7.61 -5.30 -14.82
N LEU A 154 -8.81 -5.35 -15.42
CA LEU A 154 -10.01 -4.84 -14.78
C LEU A 154 -10.33 -5.55 -13.46
N ALA A 155 -10.16 -6.87 -13.39
CA ALA A 155 -10.30 -7.61 -12.13
C ALA A 155 -9.33 -7.09 -11.06
N ALA A 156 -8.05 -6.87 -11.41
CA ALA A 156 -7.08 -6.28 -10.49
C ALA A 156 -7.50 -4.85 -10.06
N VAL A 157 -7.97 -4.02 -10.99
CA VAL A 157 -8.50 -2.67 -10.70
C VAL A 157 -9.66 -2.74 -9.72
N PHE A 158 -10.64 -3.62 -9.92
CA PHE A 158 -11.80 -3.74 -9.03
C PHE A 158 -11.41 -4.22 -7.63
N LEU A 159 -10.52 -5.21 -7.54
CA LEU A 159 -10.04 -5.70 -6.25
C LEU A 159 -9.31 -4.59 -5.48
N PHE A 160 -8.33 -3.93 -6.11
CA PHE A 160 -7.63 -2.81 -5.50
C PHE A 160 -8.57 -1.66 -5.15
N GLY A 161 -9.45 -1.26 -6.08
CA GLY A 161 -10.41 -0.19 -5.88
C GLY A 161 -11.27 -0.41 -4.64
N SER A 162 -11.76 -1.64 -4.41
CA SER A 162 -12.54 -1.98 -3.22
C SER A 162 -11.74 -1.81 -1.91
N ILE A 163 -10.46 -2.22 -1.91
CA ILE A 163 -9.57 -2.11 -0.75
C ILE A 163 -9.20 -0.64 -0.49
N LEU A 164 -8.79 0.08 -1.54
CA LEU A 164 -8.39 1.49 -1.48
C LEU A 164 -9.53 2.40 -1.02
N HIS A 165 -10.73 2.17 -1.55
CA HIS A 165 -11.91 2.94 -1.17
C HIS A 165 -12.26 2.73 0.30
N MET A 166 -12.18 1.49 0.80
CA MET A 166 -12.39 1.19 2.22
C MET A 166 -11.42 1.97 3.12
N PHE A 167 -10.13 2.03 2.77
CA PHE A 167 -9.15 2.79 3.55
C PHE A 167 -9.50 4.29 3.61
N LYS A 168 -9.83 4.88 2.46
CA LYS A 168 -10.18 6.31 2.34
C LYS A 168 -11.46 6.66 3.09
N THR A 169 -12.40 5.73 3.15
CA THR A 169 -13.71 5.93 3.78
C THR A 169 -13.77 5.44 5.22
N ASP A 170 -12.70 4.88 5.78
CA ASP A 170 -12.72 4.30 7.14
C ASP A 170 -13.11 5.32 8.21
N ALA A 171 -12.59 6.55 8.12
CA ALA A 171 -12.93 7.63 9.05
C ALA A 171 -14.45 7.97 9.02
N ILE A 172 -15.06 7.92 7.83
CA ILE A 172 -16.50 8.13 7.64
C ILE A 172 -17.27 6.93 8.22
N GLY A 173 -16.83 5.71 7.89
CA GLY A 173 -17.33 4.46 8.46
C GLY A 173 -17.39 4.48 9.98
N ARG A 174 -16.30 4.89 10.60
CA ARG A 174 -16.17 4.98 12.05
C ARG A 174 -17.10 6.04 12.63
N LYS A 175 -17.10 7.23 12.05
CA LYS A 175 -17.86 8.38 12.58
C LYS A 175 -19.37 8.21 12.49
N TYR A 176 -19.87 7.66 11.38
CA TYR A 176 -21.32 7.64 11.10
C TYR A 176 -21.95 6.25 11.24
N PHE A 177 -21.16 5.17 11.15
CA PHE A 177 -21.68 3.80 11.19
C PHE A 177 -21.09 2.96 12.33
N GLY A 178 -20.11 3.48 13.07
CA GLY A 178 -19.40 2.71 14.11
C GLY A 178 -18.62 1.53 13.54
N LEU A 179 -18.21 1.59 12.26
CA LEU A 179 -17.50 0.51 11.58
C LEU A 179 -16.10 0.98 11.19
N THR A 180 -15.07 0.25 11.60
CA THR A 180 -13.69 0.60 11.26
C THR A 180 -12.82 -0.63 11.04
N ILE A 181 -11.96 -0.57 10.04
CA ILE A 181 -10.91 -1.57 9.80
C ILE A 181 -9.88 -1.62 10.92
N HIS A 182 -9.90 -0.70 11.89
CA HIS A 182 -9.10 -0.87 13.10
C HIS A 182 -9.68 -1.93 14.05
N GLU A 183 -10.93 -2.37 13.86
CA GLU A 183 -11.54 -3.48 14.61
C GLU A 183 -11.35 -4.83 13.90
N ALA A 184 -10.76 -5.80 14.59
CA ALA A 184 -10.45 -7.12 14.03
C ALA A 184 -11.69 -7.87 13.50
N LYS A 185 -12.83 -7.75 14.19
CA LYS A 185 -14.10 -8.37 13.77
C LYS A 185 -14.60 -7.77 12.45
N TYR A 186 -14.57 -6.44 12.33
CA TYR A 186 -14.99 -5.77 11.10
C TYR A 186 -14.02 -6.07 9.96
N ARG A 187 -12.70 -6.01 10.18
CA ARG A 187 -11.70 -6.41 9.17
C ARG A 187 -11.97 -7.78 8.57
N ARG A 188 -12.18 -8.78 9.43
CA ARG A 188 -12.44 -10.15 8.99
C ARG A 188 -13.69 -10.20 8.11
N ARG A 189 -14.76 -9.52 8.54
CA ARG A 189 -16.00 -9.40 7.76
C ARG A 189 -15.75 -8.74 6.40
N VAL A 190 -14.97 -7.66 6.33
CA VAL A 190 -14.66 -7.01 5.05
C VAL A 190 -13.89 -7.96 4.15
N ARG A 191 -12.80 -8.55 4.64
CA ARG A 191 -11.98 -9.51 3.88
C ARG A 191 -12.82 -10.66 3.31
N GLU A 192 -13.67 -11.27 4.13
CA GLU A 192 -14.57 -12.35 3.69
C GLU A 192 -15.52 -11.89 2.59
N ASN A 193 -16.09 -10.68 2.70
CA ASN A 193 -17.05 -10.16 1.72
C ASN A 193 -16.37 -9.70 0.43
N ILE A 194 -15.19 -9.09 0.49
CA ILE A 194 -14.38 -8.79 -0.70
C ILE A 194 -14.11 -10.10 -1.46
N MET A 195 -13.64 -11.14 -0.77
CA MET A 195 -13.35 -12.42 -1.39
C MET A 195 -14.59 -13.10 -1.97
N LYS A 196 -15.73 -13.04 -1.26
CA LYS A 196 -17.00 -13.59 -1.73
C LYS A 196 -17.49 -12.89 -3.01
N VAL A 197 -17.57 -11.55 -3.00
CA VAL A 197 -18.03 -10.78 -4.16
C VAL A 197 -17.07 -10.96 -5.34
N PHE A 198 -15.75 -10.95 -5.09
CA PHE A 198 -14.75 -11.03 -6.13
C PHE A 198 -14.65 -12.39 -6.80
N LEU A 199 -14.72 -13.49 -6.04
CA LEU A 199 -14.56 -14.84 -6.57
C LEU A 199 -15.88 -15.50 -6.97
N ASP A 200 -16.93 -15.25 -6.20
CA ASP A 200 -18.17 -16.01 -6.30
C ASP A 200 -19.25 -15.21 -7.07
N GLY A 201 -19.08 -13.90 -7.24
CA GLY A 201 -20.07 -13.01 -7.87
C GLY A 201 -21.30 -12.76 -6.97
N VAL A 202 -22.04 -11.67 -7.23
CA VAL A 202 -23.20 -11.29 -6.39
C VAL A 202 -24.44 -12.14 -6.73
N LEU A 203 -24.51 -12.66 -7.96
CA LEU A 203 -25.57 -13.52 -8.47
C LEU A 203 -24.88 -14.70 -9.16
N ALA A 204 -24.64 -15.78 -8.40
CA ALA A 204 -24.26 -17.07 -8.96
C ALA A 204 -25.49 -17.76 -9.57
#